data_AF-A0A7S1UY63-F1
#
_entry.id   AF-A0A7S1UY63-F1
#
_cell.length_a   1.000
_cell.length_b   1.000
_cell.length_c   1.000
_cell.angle_alpha   90.00
_cell.angle_beta   90.00
_cell.angle_gamma   90.00
#
_symmetry.space_group_name_H-M   'P 1'
#
loop_
_entity.id
_entity.type
_entity.pdbx_description
1 polymer ?
#
loop_
_entity_poly.entity_id
_entity_poly.type
_entity_poly.pdbx_seq_one_letter_code
_entity_poly.pdbx_strand_id
1 'polypeptide(L)'
;KKTRSKFDINIDFQYNSDEPIESKLKALPQKGWVQGEDKTVSGDWKVSPLYPIKMPFLILEADKNCKDYTVIGYPSRDYCWIMSRKPVMKESTYNMLTEKLTKEHQYDLEGLRKVPQKWTKEEREKRGLTVEEVPNSVLTTK
;
A
#
# COMPACT_ATOMS: atom_id res chain seq x y z
N LYS A 1 27.02 5.49 22.02
CA LYS A 1 26.42 4.22 21.56
C LYS A 1 25.19 4.54 20.73
N LYS A 2 25.24 4.47 19.39
CA LYS A 2 24.05 4.66 18.54
C LYS A 2 23.16 3.42 18.71
N THR A 3 22.00 3.57 19.33
CA THR A 3 20.97 2.54 19.41
C THR A 3 20.57 2.19 17.98
N ARG A 4 21.00 1.03 17.45
CA ARG A 4 20.49 0.54 16.16
C ARG A 4 18.97 0.40 16.33
N SER A 5 18.21 1.05 15.45
CA SER A 5 16.76 0.84 15.40
C SER A 5 16.48 -0.65 15.25
N LYS A 6 15.47 -1.17 15.97
CA LYS A 6 15.12 -2.60 15.92
C LYS A 6 14.48 -3.00 14.58
N PHE A 7 14.14 -2.03 13.72
CA PHE A 7 13.49 -2.18 12.42
C PHE A 7 13.90 -1.00 11.50
N ASP A 8 13.69 -1.16 10.19
CA ASP A 8 14.13 -0.16 9.20
C ASP A 8 13.02 0.87 8.90
N ILE A 9 11.75 0.44 8.85
CA ILE A 9 10.61 1.27 8.44
C ILE A 9 9.48 1.20 9.49
N ASN A 10 8.91 2.35 9.85
CA ASN A 10 7.61 2.42 10.54
C ASN A 10 6.51 2.51 9.49
N ILE A 11 5.49 1.67 9.60
CA ILE A 11 4.35 1.66 8.70
C ILE A 11 3.11 2.03 9.51
N ASP A 12 2.42 3.10 9.10
CA ASP A 12 1.08 3.41 9.61
C ASP A 12 0.05 3.02 8.53
N PHE A 13 -0.79 2.04 8.85
CA PHE A 13 -1.85 1.59 7.96
C PHE A 13 -3.20 1.92 8.58
N GLN A 14 -4.03 2.67 7.85
CA GLN A 14 -5.34 3.11 8.34
C GLN A 14 -6.46 2.69 7.41
N TYR A 15 -7.56 2.17 7.96
CA TYR A 15 -8.67 1.62 7.18
C TYR A 15 -10.02 1.79 7.90
N ASN A 16 -11.09 1.75 7.11
CA ASN A 16 -12.46 1.59 7.60
C ASN A 16 -12.77 0.09 7.59
N SER A 17 -13.34 -0.45 8.68
CA SER A 17 -13.57 -1.89 8.80
C SER A 17 -14.80 -2.40 8.07
N ASP A 18 -15.73 -1.50 7.75
CA ASP A 18 -17.04 -1.86 7.24
C ASP A 18 -17.41 -0.96 6.06
N GLU A 19 -18.22 -1.49 5.16
CA GLU A 19 -18.90 -0.70 4.15
C GLU A 19 -20.30 -0.28 4.66
N PRO A 20 -20.78 0.96 4.37
CA PRO A 20 -20.09 2.04 3.67
C PRO A 20 -18.92 2.64 4.48
N ILE A 21 -18.05 3.43 3.83
CA ILE A 21 -16.87 4.13 4.39
C ILE A 21 -17.26 5.26 5.37
N GLU A 22 -18.21 4.99 6.26
CA GLU A 22 -18.59 5.82 7.40
C GLU A 22 -18.17 5.15 8.72
N SER A 23 -17.70 3.91 8.65
CA SER A 23 -17.23 3.17 9.81
C SER A 23 -16.10 3.92 10.53
N LYS A 24 -15.93 3.62 11.82
CA LYS A 24 -14.82 4.17 12.60
C LYS A 24 -13.48 3.86 11.91
N LEU A 25 -12.61 4.87 11.84
CA LEU A 25 -11.25 4.72 11.35
C LEU A 25 -10.45 3.86 12.33
N LYS A 26 -9.81 2.83 11.82
CA LYS A 26 -8.89 1.96 12.56
C LYS A 26 -7.48 2.15 12.02
N ALA A 27 -6.50 1.91 12.87
CA ALA A 27 -5.09 1.90 12.52
C ALA A 27 -4.48 0.53 12.87
N LEU A 28 -3.53 0.08 12.07
CA LEU A 28 -2.74 -1.13 12.25
C LEU A 28 -1.27 -0.80 12.03
N PRO A 29 -0.59 -0.18 13.02
CA PRO A 29 0.81 0.16 12.90
C PRO A 29 1.66 -1.11 12.77
N GLN A 30 2.67 -1.07 11.91
CA GLN A 30 3.55 -2.20 11.64
C GLN A 30 5.01 -1.77 11.62
N LYS A 31 5.90 -2.75 11.80
CA LYS A 31 7.34 -2.59 11.69
C LYS A 31 7.83 -3.31 10.44
N GLY A 32 8.68 -2.65 9.66
CA GLY A 32 9.26 -3.16 8.42
C GLY A 32 10.77 -3.40 8.52
N TRP A 33 11.25 -4.46 7.88
CA TRP A 33 12.67 -4.79 7.73
C TRP A 33 12.99 -5.05 6.27
N VAL A 34 13.93 -4.29 5.71
CA VAL A 34 14.47 -4.53 4.37
C VAL A 34 15.49 -5.67 4.48
N GLN A 35 15.32 -6.70 3.67
CA GLN A 35 16.21 -7.86 3.62
C GLN A 35 17.30 -7.68 2.54
N GLY A 36 18.27 -8.59 2.52
CA GLY A 36 19.38 -8.57 1.56
C GLY A 36 20.65 -7.92 2.10
N GLU A 37 21.75 -8.13 1.38
CA GLU A 37 23.07 -7.56 1.69
C GLU A 37 23.11 -6.05 1.45
N ASP A 38 22.60 -5.62 0.30
CA ASP A 38 22.38 -4.21 -0.03
C ASP A 38 20.89 -3.86 0.06
N LYS A 39 20.53 -3.21 1.17
CA LYS A 39 19.15 -2.76 1.43
C LYS A 39 18.69 -1.63 0.50
N THR A 40 19.60 -0.93 -0.20
CA THR A 40 19.23 0.23 -1.02
C THR A 40 18.56 -0.16 -2.34
N VAL A 41 18.72 -1.40 -2.77
CA VAL A 41 18.18 -1.95 -4.02
C VAL A 41 17.24 -3.14 -3.81
N SER A 42 16.98 -3.53 -2.55
CA SER A 42 16.22 -4.74 -2.24
C SER A 42 14.71 -4.53 -2.28
N GLY A 43 14.02 -5.40 -3.03
CA GLY A 43 12.57 -5.55 -3.02
C GLY A 43 12.04 -6.60 -2.04
N ASP A 44 12.90 -7.31 -1.31
CA ASP A 44 12.49 -8.31 -0.32
C ASP A 44 12.38 -7.69 1.07
N TRP A 45 11.15 -7.47 1.53
CA TRP A 45 10.88 -6.86 2.83
C TRP A 45 10.06 -7.82 3.71
N LYS A 46 10.14 -7.58 5.02
CA LYS A 46 9.28 -8.23 6.02
C LYS A 46 8.54 -7.19 6.82
N VAL A 47 7.25 -7.42 7.10
CA VAL A 47 6.41 -6.53 7.92
C VAL A 47 5.79 -7.30 9.09
N SER A 48 5.59 -6.63 10.23
CA SER A 48 5.00 -7.23 11.43
C SER A 48 3.97 -6.27 12.04
N PRO A 49 2.66 -6.55 11.91
CA PRO A 49 1.62 -5.83 12.61
C PRO A 49 1.55 -6.22 14.10
N LEU A 50 1.93 -7.46 14.43
CA LEU A 50 1.94 -7.99 15.79
C LEU A 50 3.12 -8.95 15.99
N TYR A 51 3.76 -8.86 17.15
CA TYR A 51 4.83 -9.76 17.55
C TYR A 51 4.26 -11.16 17.90
N PRO A 52 4.90 -12.29 17.52
CA PRO A 52 6.22 -12.43 16.89
C PRO A 52 6.23 -12.60 15.36
N ILE A 53 5.08 -12.49 14.70
CA ILE A 53 4.92 -12.88 13.29
C ILE A 53 5.47 -11.80 12.36
N LYS A 54 6.27 -12.21 11.36
CA LYS A 54 6.72 -11.36 10.25
C LYS A 54 6.22 -11.95 8.94
N MET A 55 5.58 -11.14 8.12
CA MET A 55 5.04 -11.53 6.82
C MET A 55 5.92 -10.96 5.70
N PRO A 56 6.13 -11.72 4.61
CA PRO A 56 6.72 -11.21 3.38
C PRO A 56 5.96 -9.99 2.83
N PHE A 57 6.70 -9.03 2.30
CA PHE A 57 6.21 -7.84 1.61
C PHE A 57 7.12 -7.62 0.40
N LEU A 58 6.82 -8.30 -0.71
CA LEU A 58 7.70 -8.33 -1.88
C LEU A 58 7.35 -7.19 -2.83
N ILE A 59 8.28 -6.27 -3.09
CA ILE A 59 8.09 -5.24 -4.11
C ILE A 59 8.33 -5.89 -5.48
N LEU A 60 7.25 -6.14 -6.21
CA LEU A 60 7.29 -6.75 -7.55
C LEU A 60 7.51 -5.70 -8.64
N GLU A 61 6.80 -4.56 -8.52
CA GLU A 61 6.89 -3.45 -9.44
C GLU A 61 6.91 -2.13 -8.68
N ALA A 62 7.65 -1.15 -9.18
CA ALA A 62 7.57 0.23 -8.74
C ALA A 62 7.92 1.14 -9.92
N ASP A 63 7.31 2.33 -9.97
CA ASP A 63 7.72 3.34 -10.95
C ASP A 63 9.12 3.89 -10.62
N LYS A 64 9.73 4.58 -11.59
CA LYS A 64 11.02 5.24 -11.38
C LYS A 64 10.88 6.29 -10.29
N ASN A 65 11.58 6.08 -9.18
CA ASN A 65 11.54 6.90 -7.95
C ASN A 65 10.31 6.72 -7.05
N CYS A 66 9.48 5.68 -7.26
CA CYS A 66 8.36 5.32 -6.38
C CYS A 66 7.36 6.48 -6.12
N LYS A 67 7.05 7.26 -7.16
CA LYS A 67 6.19 8.45 -7.08
C LYS A 67 4.74 8.17 -7.45
N ASP A 68 4.47 7.16 -8.26
CA ASP A 68 3.15 6.92 -8.83
C ASP A 68 2.53 5.60 -8.37
N TYR A 69 3.26 4.49 -8.44
CA TYR A 69 2.72 3.18 -8.10
C TYR A 69 3.75 2.23 -7.47
N THR A 70 3.23 1.28 -6.71
CA THR A 70 3.98 0.07 -6.35
C THR A 70 3.05 -1.13 -6.36
N VAL A 71 3.59 -2.29 -6.70
CA VAL A 71 2.90 -3.57 -6.61
C VAL A 71 3.63 -4.43 -5.60
N ILE A 72 2.87 -4.84 -4.59
CA ILE A 72 3.35 -5.71 -3.52
C ILE A 72 2.78 -7.10 -3.74
N GLY A 73 3.62 -8.11 -3.64
CA GLY A 73 3.27 -9.51 -3.76
C GLY A 73 3.51 -10.33 -2.49
N TYR A 74 3.05 -11.57 -2.54
CA TYR A 74 3.25 -12.57 -1.51
C TYR A 74 3.76 -13.88 -2.15
N PRO A 75 4.66 -14.66 -1.49
CA PRO A 75 5.27 -15.84 -2.10
C PRO A 75 4.30 -16.89 -2.66
N SER A 76 3.15 -17.10 -2.01
CA SER A 76 2.14 -18.06 -2.49
C SER A 76 1.36 -17.57 -3.71
N ARG A 77 1.45 -16.27 -4.05
CA ARG A 77 0.66 -15.58 -5.08
C ARG A 77 -0.84 -15.46 -4.81
N ASP A 78 -1.28 -15.86 -3.62
CA ASP A 78 -2.69 -15.68 -3.23
C ASP A 78 -3.03 -14.22 -2.88
N TYR A 79 -2.02 -13.37 -2.67
CA TYR A 79 -2.19 -11.98 -2.26
C TYR A 79 -1.28 -11.04 -3.04
N CYS A 80 -1.87 -9.98 -3.57
CA CYS A 80 -1.15 -8.84 -4.09
C CYS A 80 -1.88 -7.54 -3.76
N TRP A 81 -1.14 -6.44 -3.80
CA TRP A 81 -1.65 -5.09 -3.63
C TRP A 81 -1.09 -4.19 -4.72
N ILE A 82 -1.97 -3.50 -5.43
CA ILE A 82 -1.61 -2.39 -6.32
C ILE A 82 -1.86 -1.10 -5.54
N MET A 83 -0.81 -0.34 -5.27
CA MET A 83 -0.87 0.87 -4.46
C MET A 83 -0.45 2.09 -5.29
N SER A 84 -0.98 3.26 -4.94
CA SER A 84 -0.60 4.55 -5.54
C SER A 84 -0.41 5.61 -4.47
N ARG A 85 0.41 6.63 -4.77
CA ARG A 85 0.54 7.83 -3.93
C ARG A 85 -0.69 8.73 -3.98
N LYS A 86 -1.55 8.58 -5.00
CA LYS A 86 -2.79 9.34 -5.16
C LYS A 86 -4.00 8.41 -4.97
N PRO A 87 -5.15 8.93 -4.49
CA PRO A 87 -6.39 8.18 -4.36
C PRO A 87 -6.88 7.56 -5.66
N VAL A 88 -6.61 8.21 -6.80
CA VAL A 88 -7.07 7.77 -8.11
C VAL A 88 -5.86 7.50 -9.00
N MET A 89 -5.74 6.23 -9.41
CA MET A 89 -4.76 5.78 -10.40
C MET A 89 -5.35 5.91 -11.81
N LYS A 90 -4.52 6.24 -12.80
CA LYS A 90 -4.91 6.19 -14.21
C LYS A 90 -5.28 4.76 -14.61
N GLU A 91 -6.36 4.60 -15.37
CA GLU A 91 -6.81 3.28 -15.82
C GLU A 91 -5.77 2.54 -16.65
N SER A 92 -5.04 3.23 -17.53
CA SER A 92 -3.96 2.63 -18.31
C SER A 92 -2.82 2.08 -17.44
N THR A 93 -2.47 2.78 -16.35
CA THR A 93 -1.49 2.29 -15.37
C THR A 93 -2.02 1.06 -14.66
N TYR A 94 -3.28 1.07 -14.21
CA TYR A 94 -3.90 -0.09 -13.56
C TYR A 94 -3.89 -1.31 -14.49
N ASN A 95 -4.34 -1.16 -15.74
CA ASN A 95 -4.40 -2.24 -16.72
C ASN A 95 -3.00 -2.82 -17.02
N MET A 96 -2.00 -1.96 -17.22
CA MET A 96 -0.60 -2.36 -17.38
C MET A 96 -0.12 -3.19 -16.17
N LEU A 97 -0.42 -2.78 -14.93
CA LEU A 97 0.02 -3.51 -13.74
C LEU A 97 -0.69 -4.87 -13.59
N THR A 98 -1.98 -4.95 -13.91
CA THR A 98 -2.71 -6.24 -13.92
C THR A 98 -2.19 -7.19 -15.00
N GLU A 99 -1.80 -6.65 -16.16
CA GLU A 99 -1.19 -7.44 -17.23
C GLU A 99 0.18 -7.98 -16.80
N LYS A 100 1.03 -7.17 -16.17
CA LYS A 100 2.30 -7.62 -15.61
C LYS A 100 2.11 -8.68 -14.51
N LEU A 101 1.16 -8.47 -13.60
CA LEU A 101 0.86 -9.42 -12.52
C LEU A 101 0.52 -10.82 -13.07
N THR A 102 -0.25 -10.89 -14.15
CA THR A 102 -0.62 -12.17 -14.78
C THR A 102 0.51 -12.74 -15.63
N LYS A 103 1.09 -11.96 -16.54
CA LYS A 103 2.06 -12.44 -17.54
C LYS A 103 3.47 -12.66 -17.00
N GLU A 104 3.93 -11.77 -16.12
CA GLU A 104 5.31 -11.80 -15.62
C GLU A 104 5.40 -12.44 -14.23
N HIS A 105 4.40 -12.19 -13.37
CA HIS A 105 4.42 -12.64 -11.97
C HIS A 105 3.52 -13.85 -11.67
N GLN A 106 2.71 -14.29 -12.65
CA GLN A 106 1.87 -15.50 -12.60
C GLN A 106 0.78 -15.49 -11.51
N TYR A 107 0.20 -14.32 -11.23
CA TYR A 107 -0.95 -14.19 -10.33
C TYR A 107 -2.26 -14.51 -11.05
N ASP A 108 -3.18 -15.18 -10.36
CA ASP A 108 -4.60 -15.19 -10.70
C ASP A 108 -5.28 -13.97 -10.06
N LEU A 109 -6.04 -13.22 -10.85
CA LEU A 109 -6.67 -11.96 -10.43
C LEU A 109 -8.19 -12.08 -10.24
N GLU A 110 -8.78 -13.29 -10.25
CA GLU A 110 -10.21 -13.49 -9.99
C GLU A 110 -10.66 -12.83 -8.67
N GLY A 111 -9.80 -12.88 -7.64
CA GLY A 111 -10.05 -12.29 -6.32
C GLY A 111 -9.68 -10.80 -6.20
N LEU A 112 -9.10 -10.17 -7.22
CA LEU A 112 -8.60 -8.80 -7.12
C LEU A 112 -9.77 -7.80 -7.06
N ARG A 113 -9.76 -6.94 -6.03
CA ARG A 113 -10.81 -5.93 -5.81
C ARG A 113 -10.23 -4.53 -5.76
N LYS A 114 -10.91 -3.57 -6.40
CA LYS A 114 -10.59 -2.15 -6.26
C LYS A 114 -11.15 -1.64 -4.93
N VAL A 115 -10.29 -1.04 -4.11
CA VAL A 115 -10.70 -0.38 -2.86
C VAL A 115 -11.45 0.90 -3.20
N PRO A 116 -12.67 1.13 -2.68
CA PRO A 116 -13.38 2.38 -2.91
C PRO A 116 -12.64 3.56 -2.26
N GLN A 117 -12.29 4.57 -3.06
CA GLN A 117 -11.56 5.76 -2.61
C GLN A 117 -12.52 6.94 -2.49
N LYS A 118 -13.39 6.91 -1.46
CA LYS A 118 -14.37 7.96 -1.16
C LYS A 118 -13.77 8.96 -0.17
N TRP A 119 -13.60 10.20 -0.60
CA TRP A 119 -12.94 11.24 0.19
C TRP A 119 -13.88 12.42 0.41
N THR A 120 -14.28 12.70 1.65
CA THR A 120 -14.90 13.98 2.02
C THR A 120 -13.85 14.90 2.64
N LYS A 121 -14.20 16.18 2.80
CA LYS A 121 -13.33 17.13 3.51
C LYS A 121 -13.03 16.65 4.93
N GLU A 122 -14.03 16.12 5.62
CA GLU A 122 -13.93 15.64 7.00
C GLU A 122 -13.09 14.36 7.09
N GLU A 123 -13.23 13.41 6.14
CA GLU A 123 -12.41 12.20 6.17
C GLU A 123 -10.93 12.53 5.89
N ARG A 124 -10.66 13.50 5.02
CA ARG A 124 -9.31 14.03 4.78
C ARG A 124 -8.72 14.64 6.06
N GLU A 125 -9.48 15.52 6.72
CA GLU A 125 -9.07 16.18 7.98
C GLU A 125 -8.84 15.16 9.11
N LYS A 126 -9.75 14.20 9.27
CA LYS A 126 -9.67 13.12 10.26
C LYS A 126 -8.41 12.27 10.12
N ARG A 127 -7.94 12.04 8.88
CA ARG A 127 -6.71 11.28 8.58
C ARG A 127 -5.46 12.17 8.50
N GLY A 128 -5.60 13.50 8.62
CA GLY A 128 -4.48 14.44 8.57
C GLY A 128 -3.80 14.55 7.20
N LEU A 129 -4.52 14.25 6.11
CA LEU A 129 -3.98 14.25 4.75
C LEU A 129 -3.99 15.65 4.13
N THR A 130 -2.99 15.97 3.30
CA THR A 130 -2.88 17.28 2.65
C THR A 130 -3.69 17.40 1.35
N VAL A 131 -3.74 18.59 0.76
CA VAL A 131 -4.39 18.84 -0.54
C VAL A 131 -3.58 18.18 -1.68
N GLU A 132 -2.28 18.04 -1.53
CA GLU A 132 -1.40 17.35 -2.47
C GLU A 132 -1.66 15.84 -2.46
N GLU A 133 -1.89 15.26 -1.28
CA GLU A 133 -2.22 13.84 -1.12
C GLU A 133 -3.65 13.54 -1.55
N VAL A 134 -4.62 14.37 -1.16
CA VAL A 134 -6.05 14.24 -1.53
C VAL A 134 -6.57 15.59 -2.07
N PRO A 135 -6.48 15.80 -3.41
CA PRO A 135 -6.92 17.03 -4.05
C PRO A 135 -8.41 17.33 -3.89
N ASN A 136 -8.77 18.61 -3.96
CA ASN A 136 -10.19 19.01 -3.88
C ASN A 136 -11.03 18.42 -5.03
N SER A 137 -10.41 18.11 -6.18
CA SER A 137 -11.10 17.52 -7.33
C SER A 137 -11.58 16.08 -7.10
N VAL A 138 -11.05 15.38 -6.10
CA VAL A 138 -11.50 14.01 -5.74
C VAL A 138 -12.44 14.00 -4.54
N LEU A 139 -12.76 15.17 -3.97
CA LEU A 139 -13.66 15.24 -2.83
C LEU A 139 -15.11 15.08 -3.27
N THR A 140 -15.83 14.18 -2.60
CA THR A 140 -17.28 14.04 -2.77
C THR A 140 -18.00 15.06 -1.89
N THR A 141 -19.08 15.66 -2.41
CA THR A 141 -20.04 16.39 -1.59
C THR A 141 -20.75 15.40 -0.67
N LYS A 142 -20.86 15.72 0.62
CA LYS A 142 -21.70 14.97 1.56
C LYS A 142 -23.17 15.04 1.16
#